data_AF-A0A069DNJ8-F1
#
_entry.id   AF-A0A069DNJ8-F1
#
_cell.length_a   1.000
_cell.length_b   1.000
_cell.length_c   1.000
_cell.angle_alpha   90.00
_cell.angle_beta   90.00
_cell.angle_gamma   90.00
#
_symmetry.space_group_name_H-M   'P 1'
#
loop_
_entity.id
_entity.type
_entity.pdbx_description
1 polymer ?
#
loop_
_entity_poly.entity_id
_entity_poly.type
_entity_poly.pdbx_seq_one_letter_code
_entity_poly.pdbx_strand_id
1 'polypeptide(L)'
;RVIGLDSNGYGRILGQCQFGSKLFYCMWETIARAKDPFICQNLIAPILSELNATEAFQPPHEFTSIAQVHEYIADHILNKSNEIINLNENNEITFLGVVGPDALINQFTVNCIDPATNKGQTNIELVNDLQDLIFNELTSSVGEDTKRVKMFLTTSKLAQKNYGAALKQLKQRLNLPTDDGKDLAFLRNTCMEPYQASEAYVVKLGELFRNCVLSCIGALDVKYNTNHHSYGDPLDIHTFTVVNKMRDGKIFLDFVPTFTKKGAQYQVVFRVNVDAESQSALEGMQADAAAGGYTLFADTPANTKLFNFVKDKPTDIRNVTITKGFKGEVKGTIKFTVDEVWEYRHFELDDYAKYNDRQEYFLFGDEQEVFMSHVINGVNPDFYQVVKLAEYPIDVLPQLVNLGLIVEVRDLDGEPLIVGDVIEDPLKGENYAADYRGKEYAASSTSLVIGDKIHFDASHLNGTAEPKKSKKGKHAKRHKGKHNRNHHGKHRR
;
A
#
# COMPACT_ATOMS: atom_id res chain seq x y z
N ARG A 1 16.52 -41.61 0.66
CA ARG A 1 16.02 -42.56 1.68
C ARG A 1 15.20 -41.88 2.78
N VAL A 2 15.56 -40.68 3.26
CA VAL A 2 14.80 -39.98 4.33
C VAL A 2 13.42 -39.51 3.88
N ILE A 3 13.29 -38.89 2.70
CA ILE A 3 12.00 -38.41 2.18
C ILE A 3 11.23 -39.53 1.46
N GLY A 4 11.89 -40.25 0.54
CA GLY A 4 11.27 -41.29 -0.30
C GLY A 4 11.02 -40.79 -1.73
N LEU A 5 11.45 -41.54 -2.74
CA LEU A 5 11.27 -41.19 -4.16
C LEU A 5 9.97 -41.80 -4.69
N ASP A 6 8.88 -41.52 -3.99
CA ASP A 6 7.55 -42.08 -4.24
C ASP A 6 6.47 -41.06 -3.87
N SER A 7 5.20 -41.44 -4.04
CA SER A 7 4.04 -40.59 -3.77
C SER A 7 3.88 -40.21 -2.29
N ASN A 8 4.39 -41.02 -1.36
CA ASN A 8 4.29 -40.76 0.08
C ASN A 8 5.44 -39.89 0.60
N GLY A 9 6.56 -39.85 -0.13
CA GLY A 9 7.71 -39.00 0.12
C GLY A 9 7.68 -37.69 -0.67
N TYR A 10 8.51 -37.60 -1.72
CA TYR A 10 8.60 -36.40 -2.56
C TYR A 10 7.26 -36.05 -3.22
N GLY A 11 6.45 -37.03 -3.60
CA GLY A 11 5.13 -36.76 -4.15
C GLY A 11 4.22 -36.01 -3.18
N ARG A 12 4.30 -36.32 -1.87
CA ARG A 12 3.53 -35.62 -0.83
C ARG A 12 4.02 -34.18 -0.62
N ILE A 13 5.34 -33.98 -0.58
CA ILE A 13 5.92 -32.64 -0.41
C ILE A 13 5.61 -31.77 -1.63
N LEU A 14 5.87 -32.28 -2.84
CA LEU A 14 5.61 -31.55 -4.07
C LEU A 14 4.11 -31.36 -4.31
N GLY A 15 3.27 -32.30 -3.87
CA GLY A 15 1.82 -32.15 -3.86
C GLY A 15 1.36 -30.96 -3.03
N GLN A 16 1.96 -30.75 -1.85
CA GLN A 16 1.68 -29.55 -1.04
C GLN A 16 2.21 -28.27 -1.67
N CYS A 17 3.41 -28.29 -2.25
CA CYS A 17 3.92 -27.16 -3.01
C CYS A 17 3.01 -26.82 -4.21
N GLN A 18 2.47 -27.84 -4.88
CA GLN A 18 1.55 -27.68 -6.01
C GLN A 18 0.22 -27.10 -5.52
N PHE A 19 -0.32 -27.57 -4.41
CA PHE A 19 -1.51 -26.97 -3.82
C PHE A 19 -1.29 -25.47 -3.52
N GLY A 20 -0.15 -25.13 -2.88
CA GLY A 20 0.25 -23.74 -2.68
C GLY A 20 0.36 -22.95 -3.98
N SER A 21 0.96 -23.51 -5.04
CA SER A 21 1.09 -22.85 -6.34
C SER A 21 -0.28 -22.53 -6.97
N LYS A 22 -1.28 -23.39 -6.79
CA LYS A 22 -2.66 -23.16 -7.24
C LYS A 22 -3.37 -22.08 -6.43
N LEU A 23 -3.13 -22.00 -5.11
CA LEU A 23 -3.67 -20.91 -4.29
C LEU A 23 -3.05 -19.56 -4.70
N PHE A 24 -1.74 -19.51 -4.91
CA PHE A 24 -1.08 -18.31 -5.43
C PHE A 24 -1.59 -17.94 -6.82
N TYR A 25 -1.80 -18.91 -7.72
CA TYR A 25 -2.41 -18.66 -9.02
C TYR A 25 -3.76 -17.95 -8.89
N CYS A 26 -4.63 -18.48 -8.04
CA CYS A 26 -5.94 -17.90 -7.75
C CYS A 26 -5.81 -16.46 -7.22
N MET A 27 -4.88 -16.23 -6.29
CA MET A 27 -4.60 -14.89 -5.79
C MET A 27 -4.11 -13.95 -6.91
N TRP A 28 -3.15 -14.35 -7.74
CA TRP A 28 -2.67 -13.52 -8.86
C TRP A 28 -3.77 -13.19 -9.88
N GLU A 29 -4.73 -14.11 -10.06
CA GLU A 29 -5.87 -13.95 -10.95
C GLU A 29 -6.88 -12.92 -10.42
N THR A 30 -7.01 -12.78 -9.10
CA THR A 30 -7.99 -11.90 -8.45
C THR A 30 -7.39 -10.76 -7.62
N ILE A 31 -6.07 -10.55 -7.66
CA ILE A 31 -5.42 -9.55 -6.80
C ILE A 31 -5.80 -8.11 -7.16
N ALA A 32 -6.05 -7.87 -8.45
CA ALA A 32 -6.56 -6.61 -8.94
C ALA A 32 -8.07 -6.55 -8.71
N ARG A 33 -8.53 -5.60 -7.90
CA ARG A 33 -9.95 -5.34 -7.64
C ARG A 33 -10.55 -4.47 -8.75
N ALA A 34 -11.87 -4.46 -8.85
CA ALA A 34 -12.59 -3.74 -9.92
C ALA A 34 -12.29 -2.22 -9.96
N LYS A 35 -11.90 -1.62 -8.83
CA LYS A 35 -11.56 -0.19 -8.72
C LYS A 35 -10.06 0.10 -8.67
N ASP A 36 -9.22 -0.93 -8.70
CA ASP A 36 -7.78 -0.74 -8.64
C ASP A 36 -7.28 -0.03 -9.91
N PRO A 37 -6.24 0.82 -9.82
CA PRO A 37 -5.65 1.49 -10.99
C PRO A 37 -4.81 0.55 -11.85
N PHE A 38 -4.94 -0.76 -11.71
CA PHE A 38 -4.18 -1.77 -12.43
C PHE A 38 -4.99 -3.04 -12.68
N ILE A 39 -4.50 -3.84 -13.62
CA ILE A 39 -4.91 -5.21 -13.86
C ILE A 39 -3.70 -6.13 -13.65
N CYS A 40 -3.96 -7.36 -13.23
CA CYS A 40 -2.99 -8.44 -13.18
C CYS A 40 -3.48 -9.56 -14.10
N GLN A 41 -2.59 -10.12 -14.92
CA GLN A 41 -2.94 -11.20 -15.84
C GLN A 41 -1.93 -12.33 -15.71
N ASN A 42 -2.42 -13.52 -15.38
CA ASN A 42 -1.63 -14.73 -15.48
C ASN A 42 -1.30 -15.04 -16.95
N LEU A 43 -0.13 -15.64 -17.18
CA LEU A 43 0.26 -16.13 -18.50
C LEU A 43 -0.70 -17.25 -18.95
N ILE A 44 -1.05 -18.14 -18.02
CA ILE A 44 -2.03 -19.21 -18.22
C ILE A 44 -3.38 -18.67 -17.72
N ALA A 45 -4.30 -18.36 -18.64
CA ALA A 45 -5.64 -17.93 -18.28
C ALA A 45 -6.55 -19.15 -18.06
N PRO A 46 -7.60 -19.03 -17.22
CA PRO A 46 -8.61 -20.07 -17.11
C PRO A 46 -9.27 -20.35 -18.46
N ILE A 47 -9.35 -21.62 -18.85
CA ILE A 47 -9.98 -22.04 -20.10
C ILE A 47 -11.41 -22.50 -19.78
N LEU A 48 -12.39 -21.64 -20.07
CA LEU A 48 -13.80 -21.87 -19.71
C LEU A 48 -14.34 -23.20 -20.24
N SER A 49 -13.99 -23.57 -21.48
CA SER A 49 -14.43 -24.84 -22.07
C SER A 49 -13.85 -26.05 -21.35
N GLU A 50 -12.63 -25.97 -20.82
CA GLU A 50 -12.03 -27.06 -20.06
C GLU A 50 -12.64 -27.17 -18.67
N LEU A 51 -12.87 -26.03 -18.01
CA LEU A 51 -13.58 -25.98 -16.73
C LEU A 51 -14.98 -26.58 -16.86
N ASN A 52 -15.78 -26.12 -17.82
CA ASN A 52 -17.16 -26.58 -18.00
C ASN A 52 -17.26 -28.03 -18.48
N ALA A 53 -16.23 -28.57 -19.14
CA ALA A 53 -16.19 -29.95 -19.62
C ALA A 53 -15.64 -30.95 -18.58
N THR A 54 -15.12 -30.47 -17.44
CA THR A 54 -14.54 -31.34 -16.42
C THR A 54 -15.67 -32.06 -15.66
N GLU A 55 -15.93 -33.33 -15.98
CA GLU A 55 -17.06 -34.10 -15.40
C GLU A 55 -17.05 -34.17 -13.87
N ALA A 56 -15.85 -34.22 -13.27
CA ALA A 56 -15.69 -34.25 -11.83
C ALA A 56 -16.01 -32.90 -11.17
N PHE A 57 -15.96 -31.79 -11.92
CA PHE A 57 -16.20 -30.42 -11.44
C PHE A 57 -17.68 -30.06 -11.60
N GLN A 58 -18.37 -29.78 -10.50
CA GLN A 58 -19.80 -29.47 -10.49
C GLN A 58 -20.07 -28.05 -9.96
N PRO A 59 -19.70 -27.01 -10.73
CA PRO A 59 -19.90 -25.64 -10.30
C PRO A 59 -21.40 -25.34 -10.14
N PRO A 60 -21.78 -24.34 -9.32
CA PRO A 60 -23.17 -23.94 -9.14
C PRO A 60 -23.88 -23.57 -10.46
N HIS A 61 -23.12 -23.11 -11.44
CA HIS A 61 -23.55 -22.78 -12.79
C HIS A 61 -22.38 -22.90 -13.77
N GLU A 62 -22.67 -23.06 -15.05
CA GLU A 62 -21.66 -23.04 -16.11
C GLU A 62 -20.96 -21.67 -16.17
N PHE A 63 -19.62 -21.65 -16.25
CA PHE A 63 -18.90 -20.40 -16.42
C PHE A 63 -18.99 -19.90 -17.85
N THR A 64 -19.57 -18.72 -18.03
CA THR A 64 -19.72 -18.05 -19.34
C THR A 64 -18.74 -16.89 -19.53
N SER A 65 -18.05 -16.50 -18.46
CA SER A 65 -17.06 -15.40 -18.47
C SER A 65 -15.97 -15.61 -17.42
N ILE A 66 -14.83 -14.96 -17.62
CA ILE A 66 -13.72 -14.95 -16.65
C ILE A 66 -14.13 -14.27 -15.34
N ALA A 67 -15.02 -13.27 -15.37
CA ALA A 67 -15.52 -12.61 -14.17
C ALA A 67 -16.22 -13.59 -13.20
N GLN A 68 -17.00 -14.54 -13.73
CA GLN A 68 -17.63 -15.59 -12.90
C GLN A 68 -16.59 -16.55 -12.29
N VAL A 69 -15.47 -16.79 -12.99
CA VAL A 69 -14.35 -17.57 -12.43
C VAL A 69 -13.68 -16.80 -11.29
N HIS A 70 -13.50 -15.49 -11.43
CA HIS A 70 -12.96 -14.63 -10.38
C HIS A 70 -13.86 -14.60 -9.14
N GLU A 71 -15.17 -14.49 -9.32
CA GLU A 71 -16.17 -14.59 -8.25
C GLU A 71 -16.09 -15.95 -7.54
N TYR A 72 -16.02 -17.04 -8.31
CA TYR A 72 -15.85 -18.38 -7.74
C TYR A 72 -14.55 -18.52 -6.93
N ILE A 73 -13.43 -18.02 -7.45
CA ILE A 73 -12.15 -18.01 -6.73
C ILE A 73 -12.28 -17.28 -5.39
N ALA A 74 -12.88 -16.09 -5.40
CA ALA A 74 -13.06 -15.29 -4.19
C ALA A 74 -13.95 -16.03 -3.18
N ASP A 75 -15.10 -16.56 -3.61
CA ASP A 75 -16.11 -17.10 -2.70
C ASP A 75 -15.81 -18.52 -2.21
N HIS A 76 -15.10 -19.32 -3.02
CA HIS A 76 -14.90 -20.76 -2.76
C HIS A 76 -13.45 -21.16 -2.50
N ILE A 77 -12.46 -20.35 -2.90
CA ILE A 77 -11.04 -20.69 -2.74
C ILE A 77 -10.37 -19.76 -1.74
N LEU A 78 -10.24 -18.47 -2.04
CA LEU A 78 -9.42 -17.54 -1.27
C LEU A 78 -10.06 -17.07 0.04
N ASN A 79 -11.33 -17.38 0.30
CA ASN A 79 -12.01 -17.09 1.57
C ASN A 79 -12.30 -18.38 2.38
N LYS A 80 -11.62 -19.49 2.06
CA LYS A 80 -11.86 -20.80 2.68
C LYS A 80 -10.58 -21.39 3.26
N SER A 81 -10.71 -22.03 4.42
CA SER A 81 -9.61 -22.81 4.98
C SER A 81 -9.31 -24.04 4.11
N ASN A 82 -8.09 -24.56 4.21
CA ASN A 82 -7.69 -25.76 3.50
C ASN A 82 -8.59 -26.96 3.82
N GLU A 83 -9.06 -27.08 5.06
CA GLU A 83 -9.99 -28.13 5.46
C GLU A 83 -11.30 -28.02 4.68
N ILE A 84 -11.85 -26.81 4.52
CA ILE A 84 -13.09 -26.61 3.77
C ILE A 84 -12.88 -26.92 2.28
N ILE A 85 -11.79 -26.43 1.70
CA ILE A 85 -11.43 -26.73 0.30
C ILE A 85 -11.34 -28.24 0.09
N ASN A 86 -10.69 -28.95 1.01
CA ASN A 86 -10.47 -30.39 0.90
C ASN A 86 -11.72 -31.24 1.18
N LEU A 87 -12.74 -30.71 1.86
CA LEU A 87 -14.01 -31.42 2.10
C LEU A 87 -14.88 -31.52 0.84
N ASN A 88 -14.67 -30.64 -0.14
CA ASN A 88 -15.45 -30.56 -1.36
C ASN A 88 -14.62 -31.00 -2.58
N GLU A 89 -14.12 -32.24 -2.58
CA GLU A 89 -13.20 -32.73 -3.62
C GLU A 89 -13.75 -32.57 -5.05
N ASN A 90 -15.06 -32.75 -5.22
CA ASN A 90 -15.75 -32.64 -6.52
C ASN A 90 -15.85 -31.20 -7.04
N ASN A 91 -15.57 -30.17 -6.23
CA ASN A 91 -15.70 -28.78 -6.67
C ASN A 91 -14.36 -28.06 -6.57
N GLU A 92 -13.97 -27.65 -5.36
CA GLU A 92 -12.83 -26.78 -5.14
C GLU A 92 -11.48 -27.47 -5.48
N ILE A 93 -11.27 -28.72 -5.05
CA ILE A 93 -10.04 -29.46 -5.41
C ILE A 93 -10.00 -29.76 -6.92
N THR A 94 -11.13 -30.16 -7.50
CA THR A 94 -11.19 -30.42 -8.95
C THR A 94 -10.93 -29.15 -9.75
N PHE A 95 -11.49 -28.01 -9.35
CA PHE A 95 -11.19 -26.70 -9.95
C PHE A 95 -9.69 -26.40 -9.92
N LEU A 96 -9.05 -26.54 -8.74
CA LEU A 96 -7.60 -26.32 -8.58
C LEU A 96 -6.76 -27.32 -9.38
N GLY A 97 -7.29 -28.50 -9.69
CA GLY A 97 -6.67 -29.49 -10.56
C GLY A 97 -6.58 -29.06 -12.03
N VAL A 98 -7.48 -28.17 -12.49
CA VAL A 98 -7.60 -27.76 -13.89
C VAL A 98 -7.00 -26.37 -14.14
N VAL A 99 -7.02 -25.46 -13.17
CA VAL A 99 -6.50 -24.10 -13.35
C VAL A 99 -5.03 -23.96 -12.98
N GLY A 100 -4.37 -22.89 -13.44
CA GLY A 100 -3.03 -22.51 -13.00
C GLY A 100 -1.90 -23.35 -13.59
N PRO A 101 -0.70 -23.30 -13.00
CA PRO A 101 0.50 -23.84 -13.62
C PRO A 101 0.53 -25.37 -13.57
N ASP A 102 1.07 -25.99 -14.63
CA ASP A 102 1.30 -27.45 -14.68
C ASP A 102 2.25 -27.92 -13.57
N ALA A 103 3.16 -27.05 -13.16
CA ALA A 103 4.14 -27.27 -12.11
C ALA A 103 4.15 -26.09 -11.12
N LEU A 104 5.25 -25.90 -10.39
CA LEU A 104 5.34 -24.98 -9.25
C LEU A 104 5.62 -23.52 -9.60
N ILE A 105 5.42 -23.08 -10.85
CA ILE A 105 5.87 -21.76 -11.32
C ILE A 105 4.70 -20.95 -11.88
N ASN A 106 4.25 -19.97 -11.12
CA ASN A 106 3.30 -18.96 -11.57
C ASN A 106 4.01 -17.86 -12.36
N GLN A 107 3.36 -17.36 -13.42
CA GLN A 107 3.88 -16.30 -14.27
C GLN A 107 2.75 -15.31 -14.57
N PHE A 108 2.98 -14.02 -14.32
CA PHE A 108 1.95 -12.99 -14.47
C PHE A 108 2.55 -11.62 -14.80
N THR A 109 1.74 -10.73 -15.36
CA THR A 109 2.12 -9.37 -15.73
C THR A 109 1.10 -8.38 -15.19
N VAL A 110 1.57 -7.23 -14.72
CA VAL A 110 0.73 -6.13 -14.23
C VAL A 110 0.69 -5.03 -15.27
N ASN A 111 -0.47 -4.44 -15.53
CA ASN A 111 -0.61 -3.25 -16.36
C ASN A 111 -1.43 -2.19 -15.64
N CYS A 112 -1.11 -0.92 -15.81
CA CYS A 112 -1.94 0.18 -15.31
C CYS A 112 -3.24 0.27 -16.12
N ILE A 113 -4.32 0.70 -15.47
CA ILE A 113 -5.54 1.10 -16.15
C ILE A 113 -5.39 2.54 -16.65
N ASP A 114 -5.88 2.81 -17.85
CA ASP A 114 -6.11 4.15 -18.40
C ASP A 114 -7.46 4.66 -17.87
N PRO A 115 -7.50 5.71 -17.03
CA PRO A 115 -8.73 6.25 -16.49
C PRO A 115 -9.73 6.77 -17.54
N ALA A 116 -9.31 7.14 -18.75
CA ALA A 116 -10.23 7.61 -19.79
C ALA A 116 -10.92 6.47 -20.54
N THR A 117 -10.25 5.32 -20.68
CA THR A 117 -10.79 4.18 -21.42
C THR A 117 -11.25 3.03 -20.53
N ASN A 118 -10.87 3.06 -19.25
CA ASN A 118 -11.07 2.00 -18.26
C ASN A 118 -10.53 0.64 -18.74
N LYS A 119 -9.41 0.66 -19.47
CA LYS A 119 -8.70 -0.52 -20.01
C LYS A 119 -7.21 -0.43 -19.67
N GLY A 120 -6.47 -1.53 -19.83
CA GLY A 120 -5.01 -1.52 -19.64
C GLY A 120 -4.28 -0.54 -20.56
N GLN A 121 -3.10 -0.05 -20.17
CA GLN A 121 -2.27 0.77 -21.05
C GLN A 121 -1.85 0.03 -22.31
N THR A 122 -1.70 0.77 -23.41
CA THR A 122 -1.17 0.24 -24.68
C THR A 122 0.35 0.44 -24.82
N ASN A 123 0.99 1.20 -23.92
CA ASN A 123 2.43 1.46 -23.97
C ASN A 123 3.21 0.34 -23.26
N ILE A 124 3.80 -0.57 -24.05
CA ILE A 124 4.57 -1.69 -23.52
C ILE A 124 5.83 -1.28 -22.75
N GLU A 125 6.41 -0.12 -23.02
CA GLU A 125 7.57 0.37 -22.26
C GLU A 125 7.16 0.78 -20.85
N LEU A 126 5.99 1.43 -20.69
CA LEU A 126 5.43 1.71 -19.37
C LEU A 126 5.17 0.43 -18.60
N VAL A 127 4.57 -0.57 -19.27
CA VAL A 127 4.26 -1.87 -18.65
C VAL A 127 5.55 -2.52 -18.18
N ASN A 128 6.55 -2.66 -19.07
CA ASN A 128 7.85 -3.23 -18.71
C ASN A 128 8.55 -2.47 -17.56
N ASP A 129 8.55 -1.13 -17.58
CA ASP A 129 9.12 -0.31 -16.50
C ASP A 129 8.39 -0.58 -15.16
N LEU A 130 7.07 -0.83 -15.17
CA LEU A 130 6.31 -1.20 -13.98
C LEU A 130 6.74 -2.56 -13.42
N GLN A 131 7.01 -3.56 -14.28
CA GLN A 131 7.53 -4.85 -13.82
C GLN A 131 8.91 -4.71 -13.19
N ASP A 132 9.77 -3.89 -13.78
CA ASP A 132 11.12 -3.63 -13.24
C ASP A 132 11.03 -2.92 -11.88
N LEU A 133 10.12 -1.96 -11.71
CA LEU A 133 9.86 -1.30 -10.41
C LEU A 133 9.38 -2.31 -9.36
N ILE A 134 8.35 -3.12 -9.68
CA ILE A 134 7.82 -4.13 -8.75
C ILE A 134 8.90 -5.15 -8.38
N PHE A 135 9.69 -5.61 -9.35
CA PHE A 135 10.78 -6.55 -9.09
C PHE A 135 11.82 -5.95 -8.16
N ASN A 136 12.25 -4.71 -8.39
CA ASN A 136 13.27 -4.05 -7.58
C ASN A 136 12.83 -3.86 -6.12
N GLU A 137 11.55 -3.62 -5.86
CA GLU A 137 11.02 -3.51 -4.49
C GLU A 137 10.86 -4.87 -3.80
N LEU A 138 10.70 -5.95 -4.57
CA LEU A 138 10.43 -7.31 -4.08
C LEU A 138 11.61 -8.27 -4.32
N THR A 139 12.83 -7.74 -4.32
CA THR A 139 14.05 -8.52 -4.51
C THR A 139 15.21 -7.90 -3.72
N SER A 140 16.32 -8.61 -3.68
CA SER A 140 17.59 -8.13 -3.11
C SER A 140 18.75 -8.81 -3.83
N SER A 141 19.90 -8.14 -3.90
CA SER A 141 21.14 -8.77 -4.38
C SER A 141 21.80 -9.58 -3.26
N VAL A 142 22.69 -10.49 -3.64
CA VAL A 142 23.49 -11.28 -2.68
C VAL A 142 24.38 -10.33 -1.88
N GLY A 143 24.29 -10.38 -0.55
CA GLY A 143 25.07 -9.56 0.36
C GLY A 143 24.42 -8.22 0.73
N GLU A 144 23.28 -7.88 0.11
CA GLU A 144 22.46 -6.75 0.53
C GLU A 144 21.54 -7.15 1.70
N ASP A 145 21.15 -6.16 2.51
CA ASP A 145 20.22 -6.38 3.61
C ASP A 145 18.80 -6.61 3.07
N THR A 146 18.19 -7.72 3.50
CA THR A 146 16.86 -8.16 3.10
C THR A 146 15.79 -7.85 4.14
N LYS A 147 16.16 -7.23 5.27
CA LYS A 147 15.28 -6.95 6.42
C LYS A 147 13.96 -6.25 6.05
N ARG A 148 13.94 -5.46 4.97
CA ARG A 148 12.76 -4.68 4.51
C ARG A 148 12.07 -5.26 3.28
N VAL A 149 12.59 -6.34 2.69
CA VAL A 149 11.98 -6.98 1.53
C VAL A 149 10.79 -7.82 2.00
N LYS A 150 9.58 -7.36 1.69
CA LYS A 150 8.32 -7.93 2.18
C LYS A 150 8.02 -9.32 1.59
N MET A 151 8.45 -9.56 0.36
CA MET A 151 8.34 -10.84 -0.34
C MET A 151 9.33 -10.91 -1.50
N PHE A 152 9.65 -12.12 -1.97
CA PHE A 152 10.57 -12.33 -3.08
C PHE A 152 9.85 -12.80 -4.35
N LEU A 153 10.04 -12.06 -5.45
CA LEU A 153 9.66 -12.48 -6.79
C LEU A 153 10.89 -12.50 -7.71
N THR A 154 10.79 -13.22 -8.83
CA THR A 154 11.78 -13.08 -9.91
C THR A 154 11.11 -12.53 -11.16
N THR A 155 11.89 -11.94 -12.08
CA THR A 155 11.36 -11.41 -13.34
C THR A 155 12.04 -12.07 -14.55
N SER A 156 11.41 -11.97 -15.72
CA SER A 156 11.98 -12.32 -17.02
C SER A 156 11.23 -11.63 -18.17
N LYS A 157 11.61 -11.89 -19.42
CA LYS A 157 11.00 -11.30 -20.63
C LYS A 157 10.57 -12.37 -21.62
N LEU A 158 9.33 -12.27 -22.09
CA LEU A 158 8.80 -13.07 -23.19
C LEU A 158 9.23 -12.43 -24.51
N ALA A 159 10.23 -13.01 -25.16
CA ALA A 159 10.72 -12.51 -26.44
C ALA A 159 9.71 -12.81 -27.56
N GLN A 160 9.32 -11.80 -28.35
CA GLN A 160 8.31 -11.97 -29.40
C GLN A 160 8.68 -13.05 -30.43
N LYS A 161 9.98 -13.13 -30.76
CA LYS A 161 10.55 -14.14 -31.65
C LYS A 161 10.44 -15.59 -31.14
N ASN A 162 10.34 -15.78 -29.82
CA ASN A 162 10.33 -17.10 -29.19
C ASN A 162 8.91 -17.55 -28.83
N TYR A 163 8.08 -16.63 -28.32
CA TYR A 163 6.77 -16.97 -27.73
C TYR A 163 5.58 -16.75 -28.68
N GLY A 164 5.77 -16.05 -29.80
CA GLY A 164 4.81 -16.02 -30.92
C GLY A 164 3.36 -15.80 -30.50
N ALA A 165 2.50 -16.78 -30.81
CA ALA A 165 1.07 -16.72 -30.55
C ALA A 165 0.69 -16.65 -29.05
N ALA A 166 1.44 -17.33 -28.17
CA ALA A 166 1.16 -17.30 -26.73
C ALA A 166 1.34 -15.88 -26.17
N LEU A 167 2.42 -15.19 -26.57
CA LEU A 167 2.62 -13.79 -26.19
C LEU A 167 1.54 -12.87 -26.74
N LYS A 168 1.06 -13.10 -27.98
CA LYS A 168 -0.04 -12.30 -28.54
C LYS A 168 -1.31 -12.42 -27.71
N GLN A 169 -1.67 -13.62 -27.25
CA GLN A 169 -2.85 -13.81 -26.40
C GLN A 169 -2.71 -13.08 -25.07
N LEU A 170 -1.55 -13.16 -24.41
CA LEU A 170 -1.31 -12.41 -23.17
C LEU A 170 -1.39 -10.89 -23.40
N LYS A 171 -0.76 -10.38 -24.46
CA LYS A 171 -0.84 -8.96 -24.84
C LYS A 171 -2.27 -8.51 -25.07
N GLN A 172 -3.11 -9.31 -25.74
CA GLN A 172 -4.53 -9.00 -25.93
C GLN A 172 -5.27 -8.85 -24.59
N ARG A 173 -5.07 -9.79 -23.65
CA ARG A 173 -5.69 -9.72 -22.31
C ARG A 173 -5.22 -8.51 -21.51
N LEU A 174 -3.97 -8.07 -21.72
CA LEU A 174 -3.40 -6.86 -21.12
C LEU A 174 -3.78 -5.57 -21.84
N ASN A 175 -4.56 -5.61 -22.93
CA ASN A 175 -4.85 -4.46 -23.81
C ASN A 175 -3.60 -3.85 -24.49
N LEU A 176 -2.60 -4.68 -24.79
CA LEU A 176 -1.36 -4.28 -25.47
C LEU A 176 -1.41 -4.59 -26.98
N PRO A 177 -0.71 -3.79 -27.83
CA PRO A 177 -0.56 -4.08 -29.24
C PRO A 177 0.12 -5.45 -29.50
N THR A 178 -0.47 -6.28 -30.35
CA THR A 178 0.02 -7.67 -30.59
C THR A 178 1.12 -7.79 -31.64
N ASP A 179 1.24 -6.81 -32.53
CA ASP A 179 2.09 -6.88 -33.71
C ASP A 179 3.19 -5.80 -33.71
N ASP A 180 3.52 -5.29 -32.53
CA ASP A 180 4.57 -4.28 -32.32
C ASP A 180 6.00 -4.84 -32.33
N GLY A 181 6.15 -6.17 -32.35
CA GLY A 181 7.45 -6.83 -32.33
C GLY A 181 8.19 -6.76 -30.99
N LYS A 182 7.60 -6.14 -29.96
CA LYS A 182 8.28 -5.84 -28.69
C LYS A 182 8.14 -6.98 -27.68
N ASP A 183 9.14 -7.12 -26.82
CA ASP A 183 9.15 -8.11 -25.75
C ASP A 183 8.34 -7.60 -24.54
N LEU A 184 7.75 -8.54 -23.78
CA LEU A 184 6.94 -8.23 -22.60
C LEU A 184 7.60 -8.81 -21.34
N ALA A 185 7.80 -7.99 -20.32
CA ALA A 185 8.27 -8.41 -19.01
C ALA A 185 7.15 -9.09 -18.22
N PHE A 186 7.53 -10.02 -17.35
CA PHE A 186 6.62 -10.73 -16.48
C PHE A 186 7.30 -11.11 -15.17
N LEU A 187 6.50 -11.18 -14.12
CA LEU A 187 6.89 -11.62 -12.80
C LEU A 187 6.67 -13.14 -12.66
N ARG A 188 7.48 -13.78 -11.82
CA ARG A 188 7.48 -15.21 -11.57
C ARG A 188 7.47 -15.48 -10.07
N ASN A 189 6.57 -16.37 -9.67
CA ASN A 189 6.43 -16.87 -8.32
C ASN A 189 6.62 -18.39 -8.34
N THR A 190 7.78 -18.85 -7.85
CA THR A 190 8.13 -20.27 -7.75
C THR A 190 7.80 -20.77 -6.35
N CYS A 191 6.84 -21.69 -6.25
CA CYS A 191 6.29 -22.16 -4.98
C CYS A 191 6.95 -23.48 -4.57
N MET A 192 8.04 -23.41 -3.81
CA MET A 192 8.76 -24.61 -3.33
C MET A 192 8.64 -24.83 -1.82
N GLU A 193 7.83 -24.02 -1.15
CA GLU A 193 7.66 -24.05 0.30
C GLU A 193 6.34 -24.75 0.68
N PRO A 194 6.37 -26.00 1.18
CA PRO A 194 5.16 -26.73 1.54
C PRO A 194 4.39 -26.12 2.73
N TYR A 195 5.00 -25.23 3.53
CA TYR A 195 4.34 -24.60 4.68
C TYR A 195 3.57 -23.32 4.34
N GLN A 196 3.70 -22.78 3.12
CA GLN A 196 3.04 -21.54 2.69
C GLN A 196 1.68 -21.77 2.04
N ALA A 197 1.21 -23.03 1.99
CA ALA A 197 -0.03 -23.40 1.34
C ALA A 197 -1.23 -23.24 2.28
N SER A 198 -1.50 -22.02 2.76
CA SER A 198 -2.73 -21.69 3.50
C SER A 198 -3.34 -20.40 2.98
N GLU A 199 -4.68 -20.31 3.04
CA GLU A 199 -5.44 -19.15 2.59
C GLU A 199 -4.96 -17.85 3.27
N ALA A 200 -4.98 -17.79 4.60
CA ALA A 200 -4.56 -16.60 5.34
C ALA A 200 -3.16 -16.10 4.96
N TYR A 201 -2.23 -17.03 4.69
CA TYR A 201 -0.87 -16.68 4.27
C TYR A 201 -0.84 -16.11 2.84
N VAL A 202 -1.52 -16.77 1.90
CA VAL A 202 -1.59 -16.35 0.50
C VAL A 202 -2.31 -15.00 0.35
N VAL A 203 -3.41 -14.80 1.07
CA VAL A 203 -4.15 -13.53 1.12
C VAL A 203 -3.24 -12.43 1.67
N LYS A 204 -2.51 -12.69 2.77
CA LYS A 204 -1.62 -11.69 3.34
C LYS A 204 -0.50 -11.28 2.37
N LEU A 205 0.11 -12.24 1.67
CA LEU A 205 1.10 -11.92 0.64
C LEU A 205 0.49 -11.17 -0.55
N GLY A 206 -0.75 -11.48 -0.91
CA GLY A 206 -1.51 -10.72 -1.89
C GLY A 206 -1.63 -9.24 -1.49
N GLU A 207 -2.01 -8.94 -0.25
CA GLU A 207 -2.08 -7.56 0.25
C GLU A 207 -0.75 -6.82 0.13
N LEU A 208 0.35 -7.47 0.53
CA LEU A 208 1.69 -6.90 0.43
C LEU A 208 2.08 -6.63 -1.03
N PHE A 209 1.74 -7.55 -1.94
CA PHE A 209 1.95 -7.37 -3.37
C PHE A 209 1.11 -6.23 -3.93
N ARG A 210 -0.19 -6.15 -3.61
CA ARG A 210 -1.08 -5.05 -4.06
C ARG A 210 -0.53 -3.70 -3.58
N ASN A 211 -0.13 -3.59 -2.31
CA ASN A 211 0.50 -2.38 -1.78
C ASN A 211 1.77 -2.00 -2.56
N CYS A 212 2.61 -2.99 -2.90
CA CYS A 212 3.80 -2.78 -3.72
C CYS A 212 3.45 -2.27 -5.12
N VAL A 213 2.44 -2.85 -5.77
CA VAL A 213 1.97 -2.42 -7.09
C VAL A 213 1.50 -0.97 -7.06
N LEU A 214 0.64 -0.61 -6.10
CA LEU A 214 0.13 0.77 -5.96
C LEU A 214 1.27 1.77 -5.73
N SER A 215 2.23 1.42 -4.87
CA SER A 215 3.44 2.22 -4.62
C SER A 215 4.28 2.40 -5.89
N CYS A 216 4.48 1.33 -6.67
CA CYS A 216 5.24 1.37 -7.92
C CYS A 216 4.52 2.16 -9.02
N ILE A 217 3.19 2.17 -9.04
CA ILE A 217 2.40 3.02 -9.94
C ILE A 217 2.65 4.49 -9.61
N GLY A 218 2.71 4.86 -8.32
CA GLY A 218 3.14 6.20 -7.88
C GLY A 218 4.56 6.58 -8.32
N ALA A 219 5.45 5.60 -8.45
CA ALA A 219 6.83 5.80 -8.89
C ALA A 219 6.98 6.08 -10.39
N LEU A 220 6.04 5.64 -11.25
CA LEU A 220 6.15 5.73 -12.71
C LEU A 220 6.49 7.12 -13.23
N ASP A 221 7.47 7.20 -14.13
CA ASP A 221 8.03 8.47 -14.62
C ASP A 221 7.01 9.36 -15.33
N VAL A 222 7.13 10.68 -15.12
CA VAL A 222 6.27 11.70 -15.74
C VAL A 222 6.36 11.71 -17.27
N LYS A 223 7.40 11.11 -17.88
CA LYS A 223 7.54 10.92 -19.32
C LYS A 223 6.36 10.15 -19.94
N TYR A 224 5.64 9.38 -19.12
CA TYR A 224 4.45 8.66 -19.54
C TYR A 224 3.18 9.50 -19.50
N ASN A 225 3.23 10.69 -18.92
CA ASN A 225 2.09 11.58 -18.85
C ASN A 225 1.77 12.10 -20.24
N THR A 226 0.48 12.15 -20.56
CA THR A 226 -0.03 12.74 -21.78
C THR A 226 -0.80 14.01 -21.43
N ASN A 227 -1.23 14.77 -22.45
CA ASN A 227 -2.09 15.94 -22.25
C ASN A 227 -3.44 15.61 -21.57
N HIS A 228 -3.81 14.33 -21.51
CA HIS A 228 -5.09 13.86 -20.98
C HIS A 228 -4.93 13.02 -19.70
N HIS A 229 -3.71 12.62 -19.34
CA HIS A 229 -3.47 11.63 -18.28
C HIS A 229 -2.16 11.83 -17.55
N SER A 230 -2.19 11.71 -16.22
CA SER A 230 -1.00 11.69 -15.38
C SER A 230 -0.82 10.32 -14.75
N TYR A 231 0.27 9.64 -15.09
CA TYR A 231 0.80 8.49 -14.38
C TYR A 231 1.85 8.93 -13.36
N GLY A 232 2.12 8.06 -12.39
CA GLY A 232 2.90 8.45 -11.23
C GLY A 232 2.15 9.38 -10.30
N ASP A 233 2.80 9.65 -9.18
CA ASP A 233 2.37 10.70 -8.26
C ASP A 233 2.87 12.06 -8.71
N PRO A 234 2.09 13.12 -8.44
CA PRO A 234 2.53 14.48 -8.71
C PRO A 234 3.77 14.81 -7.87
N LEU A 235 4.63 15.68 -8.40
CA LEU A 235 5.73 16.26 -7.64
C LEU A 235 5.15 17.25 -6.62
N ASP A 236 5.48 17.08 -5.34
CA ASP A 236 5.02 17.96 -4.26
C ASP A 236 6.13 18.14 -3.21
N ILE A 237 5.93 19.11 -2.32
CA ILE A 237 6.67 19.24 -1.08
C ILE A 237 6.07 18.26 -0.08
N HIS A 238 6.92 17.38 0.45
CA HIS A 238 6.55 16.38 1.45
C HIS A 238 6.87 16.89 2.84
N THR A 239 5.92 16.74 3.75
CA THR A 239 6.03 17.16 5.16
C THR A 239 6.10 15.92 6.05
N PHE A 240 7.00 15.94 7.03
CA PHE A 240 7.17 14.86 8.00
C PHE A 240 7.09 15.41 9.43
N THR A 241 6.45 14.69 10.33
CA THR A 241 6.60 14.88 11.77
C THR A 241 8.00 14.45 12.19
N VAL A 242 8.73 15.34 12.88
CA VAL A 242 10.01 14.99 13.49
C VAL A 242 9.71 14.29 14.82
N VAL A 243 10.03 13.00 14.90
CA VAL A 243 9.64 12.14 16.04
C VAL A 243 10.59 12.34 17.21
N ASN A 244 11.76 11.69 17.21
CA ASN A 244 12.82 11.95 18.19
C ASN A 244 14.15 11.34 17.75
N LYS A 245 15.20 11.67 18.52
CA LYS A 245 16.54 11.11 18.40
C LYS A 245 16.61 9.72 19.05
N MET A 246 17.14 8.76 18.30
CA MET A 246 17.47 7.41 18.76
C MET A 246 18.82 7.41 19.50
N ARG A 247 19.12 6.30 20.18
CA ARG A 247 20.40 6.15 20.91
C ARG A 247 21.62 6.34 20.01
N ASP A 248 21.55 5.89 18.77
CA ASP A 248 22.63 5.95 17.80
C ASP A 248 22.77 7.32 17.11
N GLY A 249 21.92 8.28 17.49
CA GLY A 249 21.92 9.64 16.97
C GLY A 249 21.12 9.85 15.70
N LYS A 250 20.52 8.80 15.12
CA LYS A 250 19.58 8.93 14.00
C LYS A 250 18.23 9.42 14.51
N ILE A 251 17.39 9.93 13.61
CA ILE A 251 16.03 10.36 13.94
C ILE A 251 15.00 9.63 13.07
N PHE A 252 13.79 9.49 13.59
CA PHE A 252 12.64 9.10 12.77
C PHE A 252 11.90 10.31 12.21
N LEU A 253 11.48 10.18 10.96
CA LEU A 253 10.56 11.07 10.29
C LEU A 253 9.32 10.28 9.91
N ASP A 254 8.17 10.72 10.38
CA ASP A 254 6.87 10.09 10.09
C ASP A 254 6.10 11.00 9.12
N PHE A 255 5.75 10.50 7.94
CA PHE A 255 5.17 11.30 6.87
C PHE A 255 3.75 11.76 7.21
N VAL A 256 3.46 13.05 6.99
CA VAL A 256 2.14 13.63 7.26
C VAL A 256 1.18 13.29 6.11
N PRO A 257 0.20 12.41 6.32
CA PRO A 257 -0.68 11.91 5.27
C PRO A 257 -1.88 12.83 5.01
N THR A 258 -2.50 12.72 3.82
CA THR A 258 -3.83 13.28 3.58
C THR A 258 -4.63 12.48 2.55
N PHE A 259 -5.94 12.38 2.75
CA PHE A 259 -6.85 11.79 1.77
C PHE A 259 -7.08 12.69 0.54
N THR A 260 -6.73 13.97 0.63
CA THR A 260 -7.08 14.98 -0.41
C THR A 260 -6.09 15.04 -1.57
N LYS A 261 -4.90 14.46 -1.40
CA LYS A 261 -3.82 14.52 -2.41
C LYS A 261 -3.26 13.13 -2.65
N LYS A 262 -3.32 12.68 -3.91
CA LYS A 262 -2.81 11.37 -4.34
C LYS A 262 -1.35 11.11 -3.90
N GLY A 263 -0.45 12.08 -4.11
CA GLY A 263 0.96 11.94 -3.72
C GLY A 263 1.24 11.93 -2.21
N ALA A 264 0.19 12.06 -1.37
CA ALA A 264 0.27 12.02 0.09
C ALA A 264 -0.65 10.94 0.70
N GLN A 265 -1.12 10.00 -0.12
CA GLN A 265 -1.93 8.85 0.29
C GLN A 265 -1.05 7.67 0.74
N TYR A 266 -0.04 7.98 1.55
CA TYR A 266 0.93 7.00 2.05
C TYR A 266 1.13 7.14 3.54
N GLN A 267 1.34 6.02 4.22
CA GLN A 267 1.91 5.95 5.55
C GLN A 267 3.38 5.56 5.41
N VAL A 268 4.28 6.43 5.88
CA VAL A 268 5.72 6.27 5.67
C VAL A 268 6.48 6.64 6.94
N VAL A 269 7.41 5.77 7.33
CA VAL A 269 8.35 6.02 8.42
C VAL A 269 9.76 5.88 7.90
N PHE A 270 10.53 6.96 7.94
CA PHE A 270 11.95 6.98 7.60
C PHE A 270 12.81 7.04 8.85
N ARG A 271 13.94 6.34 8.81
CA ARG A 271 15.07 6.58 9.69
C ARG A 271 16.12 7.35 8.92
N VAL A 272 16.55 8.47 9.46
CA VAL A 272 17.49 9.37 8.76
C VAL A 272 18.70 9.67 9.63
N ASN A 273 19.85 9.83 8.97
CA ASN A 273 21.07 10.31 9.57
C ASN A 273 21.18 11.82 9.35
N VAL A 274 21.35 12.58 10.43
CA VAL A 274 21.49 14.04 10.38
C VAL A 274 22.97 14.39 10.57
N ASP A 275 23.49 15.31 9.76
CA ASP A 275 24.90 15.69 9.92
C ASP A 275 25.16 16.44 11.24
N ALA A 276 26.40 16.47 11.71
CA ALA A 276 26.73 16.96 13.05
C ALA A 276 26.31 18.42 13.30
N GLU A 277 26.40 19.29 12.28
CA GLU A 277 25.97 20.69 12.37
C GLU A 277 24.45 20.79 12.51
N SER A 278 23.72 20.09 11.61
CA SER A 278 22.27 20.05 11.63
C SER A 278 21.73 19.37 12.89
N GLN A 279 22.46 18.39 13.44
CA GLN A 279 22.09 17.67 14.64
C GLN A 279 22.05 18.60 15.87
N SER A 280 23.09 19.42 16.04
CA SER A 280 23.14 20.41 17.13
C SER A 280 22.02 21.45 17.00
N ALA A 281 21.76 21.91 15.78
CA ALA A 281 20.66 22.84 15.52
C ALA A 281 19.29 22.20 15.82
N LEU A 282 19.08 20.95 15.40
CA LEU A 282 17.85 20.21 15.62
C LEU A 282 17.61 19.95 17.12
N GLU A 283 18.64 19.61 17.88
CA GLU A 283 18.55 19.41 19.33
C GLU A 283 18.08 20.69 20.04
N GLY A 284 18.60 21.85 19.64
CA GLY A 284 18.12 23.15 20.14
C GLY A 284 16.64 23.40 19.80
N MET A 285 16.22 23.06 18.58
CA MET A 285 14.82 23.17 18.16
C MET A 285 13.89 22.21 18.91
N GLN A 286 14.35 20.98 19.18
CA GLN A 286 13.60 19.96 19.92
C GLN A 286 13.46 20.35 21.40
N ALA A 287 14.50 20.92 22.01
CA ALA A 287 14.41 21.44 23.38
C ALA A 287 13.41 22.60 23.48
N ASP A 288 13.41 23.52 22.51
CA ASP A 288 12.43 24.61 22.41
C ASP A 288 11.00 24.07 22.17
N ALA A 289 10.86 23.03 21.34
CA ALA A 289 9.60 22.35 21.08
C ALA A 289 9.01 21.68 22.32
N ALA A 290 9.84 20.96 23.09
CA ALA A 290 9.46 20.36 24.35
C ALA A 290 9.05 21.43 25.38
N ALA A 291 9.83 22.51 25.51
CA ALA A 291 9.52 23.60 26.42
C ALA A 291 8.25 24.38 26.03
N GLY A 292 8.00 24.51 24.72
CA GLY A 292 6.86 25.24 24.16
C GLY A 292 5.61 24.41 23.92
N GLY A 293 5.67 23.09 24.09
CA GLY A 293 4.55 22.17 23.88
C GLY A 293 4.05 22.14 22.44
N TYR A 294 4.95 22.06 21.46
CA TYR A 294 4.59 22.01 20.04
C TYR A 294 5.38 20.95 19.26
N THR A 295 4.82 20.48 18.15
CA THR A 295 5.46 19.51 17.25
C THR A 295 6.35 20.21 16.22
N LEU A 296 7.49 19.62 15.88
CA LEU A 296 8.34 20.03 14.76
C LEU A 296 7.99 19.26 13.49
N PHE A 297 7.99 19.96 12.36
CA PHE A 297 7.78 19.37 11.05
C PHE A 297 8.97 19.64 10.13
N ALA A 298 9.27 18.70 9.26
CA ALA A 298 10.32 18.77 8.26
C ALA A 298 9.71 18.79 6.86
N ASP A 299 9.95 19.87 6.12
CA ASP A 299 9.49 20.04 4.74
C ASP A 299 10.66 19.84 3.77
N THR A 300 10.43 19.03 2.73
CA THR A 300 11.42 18.86 1.66
C THR A 300 11.65 20.14 0.88
N PRO A 301 12.88 20.41 0.39
CA PRO A 301 13.25 21.70 -0.21
C PRO A 301 12.61 21.97 -1.59
N ALA A 302 12.17 20.92 -2.30
CA ALA A 302 11.74 21.00 -3.67
C ALA A 302 10.67 19.94 -3.98
N ASN A 303 9.87 20.21 -5.01
CA ASN A 303 8.86 19.28 -5.49
C ASN A 303 9.53 17.99 -5.99
N THR A 304 9.20 16.87 -5.37
CA THR A 304 9.70 15.54 -5.73
C THR A 304 8.60 14.50 -5.52
N LYS A 305 8.83 13.25 -5.90
CA LYS A 305 7.97 12.13 -5.51
C LYS A 305 8.43 11.57 -4.17
N LEU A 306 7.48 11.15 -3.34
CA LEU A 306 7.79 10.46 -2.08
C LEU A 306 8.58 9.16 -2.33
N PHE A 307 8.27 8.46 -3.43
CA PHE A 307 8.98 7.24 -3.81
C PHE A 307 10.48 7.45 -4.10
N ASN A 308 10.91 8.66 -4.46
CA ASN A 308 12.33 8.94 -4.71
C ASN A 308 13.19 8.79 -3.45
N PHE A 309 12.59 8.92 -2.26
CA PHE A 309 13.27 8.67 -0.98
C PHE A 309 13.36 7.16 -0.64
N VAL A 310 12.63 6.31 -1.36
CA VAL A 310 12.61 4.85 -1.18
C VAL A 310 13.62 4.18 -2.08
N LYS A 311 13.73 4.62 -3.34
CA LYS A 311 14.48 3.90 -4.37
C LYS A 311 16.01 4.00 -4.22
N ASP A 312 16.53 5.18 -3.95
CA ASP A 312 17.96 5.48 -4.11
C ASP A 312 18.66 5.67 -2.76
N LYS A 313 18.75 4.60 -1.96
CA LYS A 313 19.37 4.66 -0.62
C LYS A 313 20.88 4.45 -0.67
N PRO A 314 21.67 5.23 0.11
CA PRO A 314 21.24 6.38 0.92
C PRO A 314 20.87 7.60 0.07
N THR A 315 19.81 8.33 0.43
CA THR A 315 19.36 9.54 -0.29
C THR A 315 19.67 10.81 0.50
N ASP A 316 20.57 11.66 -0.02
CA ASP A 316 20.95 12.93 0.61
C ASP A 316 19.93 14.05 0.33
N ILE A 317 19.32 14.61 1.38
CA ILE A 317 18.41 15.75 1.30
C ILE A 317 18.99 16.95 2.03
N ARG A 318 19.13 18.07 1.32
CA ARG A 318 19.68 19.33 1.84
C ARG A 318 18.61 20.39 1.97
N ASN A 319 18.82 21.38 2.84
CA ASN A 319 17.91 22.52 3.02
C ASN A 319 16.49 22.11 3.39
N VAL A 320 16.35 21.04 4.17
CA VAL A 320 15.06 20.61 4.73
C VAL A 320 14.62 21.67 5.72
N THR A 321 13.43 22.22 5.52
CA THR A 321 12.93 23.32 6.37
C THR A 321 12.28 22.73 7.60
N ILE A 322 12.71 23.16 8.79
CA ILE A 322 12.08 22.77 10.06
C ILE A 322 11.11 23.87 10.49
N THR A 323 9.87 23.50 10.77
CA THR A 323 8.81 24.42 11.21
C THR A 323 8.22 24.05 12.57
N LYS A 324 7.78 25.06 13.31
CA LYS A 324 6.97 24.93 14.53
C LYS A 324 5.50 24.79 14.12
N GLY A 325 4.92 23.62 14.35
CA GLY A 325 3.56 23.31 13.91
C GLY A 325 3.49 23.09 12.40
N PHE A 326 2.43 22.43 11.95
CA PHE A 326 2.27 22.07 10.53
C PHE A 326 2.18 23.32 9.66
N LYS A 327 3.15 23.50 8.76
CA LYS A 327 3.31 24.70 7.90
C LYS A 327 3.34 26.01 8.69
N GLY A 328 3.91 25.97 9.90
CA GLY A 328 3.99 27.12 10.78
C GLY A 328 5.27 27.93 10.63
N GLU A 329 5.77 28.46 11.74
CA GLU A 329 6.95 29.32 11.76
C GLU A 329 8.24 28.53 11.49
N VAL A 330 9.09 29.03 10.59
CA VAL A 330 10.38 28.40 10.29
C VAL A 330 11.35 28.56 11.47
N LYS A 331 11.88 27.43 11.95
CA LYS A 331 12.89 27.35 13.02
C LYS A 331 14.30 27.26 12.48
N GLY A 332 14.47 26.72 11.27
CA GLY A 332 15.76 26.65 10.60
C GLY A 332 15.73 25.64 9.46
N THR A 333 16.92 25.25 8.99
CA THR A 333 17.08 24.22 7.97
C THR A 333 18.08 23.17 8.42
N ILE A 334 17.83 21.92 8.06
CA ILE A 334 18.75 20.80 8.32
C ILE A 334 19.12 20.07 7.04
N LYS A 335 20.16 19.26 7.13
CA LYS A 335 20.52 18.25 6.15
C LYS A 335 20.40 16.87 6.78
N PHE A 336 19.76 15.94 6.06
CA PHE A 336 19.72 14.54 6.46
C PHE A 336 19.93 13.62 5.26
N THR A 337 20.25 12.37 5.56
CA THR A 337 20.34 11.27 4.61
C THR A 337 19.32 10.21 5.01
N VAL A 338 18.45 9.79 4.09
CA VAL A 338 17.54 8.66 4.33
C VAL A 338 18.38 7.37 4.36
N ASP A 339 18.44 6.76 5.53
CA ASP A 339 19.22 5.55 5.81
C ASP A 339 18.39 4.29 5.60
N GLU A 340 17.16 4.31 6.11
CA GLU A 340 16.27 3.14 6.09
C GLU A 340 14.80 3.59 5.97
N VAL A 341 14.00 2.79 5.27
CA VAL A 341 12.54 2.96 5.18
C VAL A 341 11.93 1.84 5.98
N TRP A 342 11.27 2.20 7.08
CA TRP A 342 10.71 1.27 8.04
C TRP A 342 9.31 0.85 7.68
N GLU A 343 8.52 1.81 7.20
CA GLU A 343 7.23 1.52 6.59
C GLU A 343 7.04 2.37 5.33
N TYR A 344 6.42 1.75 4.33
CA TYR A 344 5.94 2.40 3.11
C TYR A 344 4.67 1.68 2.67
N ARG A 345 3.53 2.27 3.00
CA ARG A 345 2.21 1.70 2.77
C ARG A 345 1.33 2.72 2.07
N HIS A 346 0.73 2.33 0.95
CA HIS A 346 -0.28 3.10 0.25
C HIS A 346 -1.65 2.86 0.89
N PHE A 347 -2.46 3.91 1.01
CA PHE A 347 -3.87 3.80 1.40
C PHE A 347 -4.73 4.58 0.40
N GLU A 348 -5.84 4.00 -0.04
CA GLU A 348 -6.80 4.69 -0.91
C GLU A 348 -8.14 4.75 -0.22
N LEU A 349 -8.89 5.82 -0.48
CA LEU A 349 -10.31 5.87 -0.17
C LEU A 349 -11.04 5.03 -1.22
N ASP A 350 -11.23 3.74 -0.93
CA ASP A 350 -11.99 2.83 -1.78
C ASP A 350 -13.17 2.19 -1.00
N ASP A 351 -14.18 1.70 -1.73
CA ASP A 351 -15.38 1.08 -1.12
C ASP A 351 -15.06 -0.26 -0.42
N TYR A 352 -13.84 -0.79 -0.59
CA TYR A 352 -13.39 -2.02 0.05
C TYR A 352 -12.70 -1.75 1.39
N ALA A 353 -12.24 -0.53 1.62
CA ALA A 353 -11.66 -0.10 2.88
C ALA A 353 -12.69 -0.17 4.00
N LYS A 354 -12.29 -0.78 5.11
CA LYS A 354 -13.08 -0.91 6.33
C LYS A 354 -12.15 -0.64 7.50
N TYR A 355 -12.71 -0.10 8.58
CA TYR A 355 -12.00 -0.13 9.85
C TYR A 355 -11.79 -1.57 10.27
N ASN A 356 -10.65 -1.83 10.87
CA ASN A 356 -10.42 -3.08 11.59
C ASN A 356 -11.33 -3.12 12.82
N ASP A 357 -11.45 -4.30 13.45
CA ASP A 357 -12.22 -4.42 14.69
C ASP A 357 -11.63 -3.59 15.84
N ARG A 358 -10.33 -3.28 15.77
CA ARG A 358 -9.58 -2.53 16.77
C ARG A 358 -8.62 -1.54 16.13
N GLN A 359 -8.24 -0.49 16.88
CA GLN A 359 -7.19 0.42 16.44
C GLN A 359 -5.85 -0.31 16.32
N GLU A 360 -5.20 -0.13 15.18
CA GLU A 360 -3.88 -0.70 14.89
C GLU A 360 -2.81 0.39 14.92
N TYR A 361 -1.65 0.08 15.48
CA TYR A 361 -0.48 0.95 15.45
C TYR A 361 0.72 0.20 14.90
N PHE A 362 1.50 0.87 14.05
CA PHE A 362 2.83 0.44 13.67
C PHE A 362 3.80 0.82 14.79
N LEU A 363 4.33 -0.21 15.47
CA LEU A 363 5.30 -0.11 16.56
C LEU A 363 6.72 -0.21 15.99
N PHE A 364 7.55 0.80 16.25
CA PHE A 364 8.91 0.91 15.73
C PHE A 364 9.85 1.60 16.72
N GLY A 365 11.16 1.39 16.60
CA GLY A 365 12.14 1.96 17.52
C GLY A 365 13.36 1.09 17.74
N ASP A 366 14.12 1.41 18.78
CA ASP A 366 15.24 0.59 19.24
C ASP A 366 14.98 0.00 20.64
N GLU A 367 16.02 -0.55 21.26
CA GLU A 367 15.95 -1.16 22.61
C GLU A 367 15.64 -0.15 23.73
N GLN A 368 15.64 1.15 23.46
CA GLN A 368 15.45 2.21 24.45
C GLN A 368 14.24 3.09 24.13
N GLU A 369 14.11 3.46 22.86
CA GLU A 369 13.16 4.46 22.38
C GLU A 369 12.19 3.78 21.41
N VAL A 370 10.92 3.65 21.83
CA VAL A 370 9.86 2.97 21.08
C VAL A 370 8.74 3.95 20.80
N PHE A 371 8.25 3.90 19.56
CA PHE A 371 7.24 4.79 19.01
C PHE A 371 6.12 3.99 18.36
N MET A 372 4.96 4.63 18.26
CA MET A 372 3.78 4.10 17.58
C MET A 372 3.25 5.14 16.60
N SER A 373 2.89 4.68 15.40
CA SER A 373 2.21 5.46 14.37
C SER A 373 0.89 4.78 14.05
N HIS A 374 -0.23 5.50 14.16
CA HIS A 374 -1.56 4.95 13.87
C HIS A 374 -1.66 4.44 12.45
N VAL A 375 -2.23 3.25 12.26
CA VAL A 375 -2.40 2.63 10.95
C VAL A 375 -3.64 3.16 10.25
N ILE A 376 -3.43 3.87 9.15
CA ILE A 376 -4.52 4.47 8.37
C ILE A 376 -5.14 3.41 7.47
N ASN A 377 -6.45 3.19 7.62
CA ASN A 377 -7.16 2.09 6.96
C ASN A 377 -7.76 2.46 5.59
N GLY A 378 -7.57 3.71 5.14
CA GLY A 378 -8.17 4.19 3.88
C GLY A 378 -9.67 4.41 3.99
N VAL A 379 -10.20 4.63 5.19
CA VAL A 379 -11.59 5.01 5.44
C VAL A 379 -11.61 6.46 5.91
N ASN A 380 -12.59 7.26 5.48
CA ASN A 380 -12.76 8.65 5.92
C ASN A 380 -14.07 8.78 6.69
N PRO A 381 -14.04 9.28 7.94
CA PRO A 381 -12.93 10.00 8.58
C PRO A 381 -11.90 9.14 9.33
N ASP A 382 -10.63 9.54 9.37
CA ASP A 382 -9.58 8.87 10.16
C ASP A 382 -8.70 9.91 10.89
N PHE A 383 -7.71 9.50 11.66
CA PHE A 383 -6.75 10.42 12.29
C PHE A 383 -5.31 10.02 11.99
N TYR A 384 -4.40 10.96 12.20
CA TYR A 384 -2.96 10.77 12.14
C TYR A 384 -2.41 10.97 13.54
N GLN A 385 -1.71 9.98 14.08
CA GLN A 385 -1.18 10.05 15.43
C GLN A 385 0.18 9.39 15.53
N VAL A 386 1.11 10.08 16.19
CA VAL A 386 2.45 9.57 16.52
C VAL A 386 2.70 9.73 18.01
N VAL A 387 3.16 8.66 18.65
CA VAL A 387 3.33 8.58 20.10
C VAL A 387 4.67 7.95 20.43
N LYS A 388 5.34 8.44 21.47
CA LYS A 388 6.45 7.79 22.14
C LYS A 388 5.95 7.01 23.35
N LEU A 389 6.40 5.78 23.51
CA LEU A 389 6.15 4.99 24.71
C LEU A 389 7.06 5.47 25.87
N ALA A 390 6.51 5.49 27.08
CA ALA A 390 7.27 5.81 28.29
C ALA A 390 8.26 4.69 28.65
N GLU A 391 7.91 3.46 28.31
CA GLU A 391 8.67 2.25 28.63
C GLU A 391 8.71 1.31 27.42
N TYR A 392 9.75 0.47 27.39
CA TYR A 392 9.84 -0.59 26.40
C TYR A 392 8.71 -1.62 26.64
N PRO A 393 7.94 -2.01 25.60
CA PRO A 393 6.78 -2.88 25.78
C PRO A 393 7.19 -4.28 26.25
N ILE A 394 6.54 -4.76 27.30
CA ILE A 394 6.85 -6.05 27.95
C ILE A 394 6.61 -7.20 26.97
N ASP A 395 7.46 -8.22 26.99
CA ASP A 395 7.38 -9.44 26.16
C ASP A 395 7.50 -9.23 24.63
N VAL A 396 7.74 -8.00 24.17
CA VAL A 396 8.09 -7.74 22.77
C VAL A 396 9.60 -7.90 22.60
N LEU A 397 10.03 -8.66 21.59
CA LEU A 397 11.45 -8.82 21.30
C LEU A 397 12.01 -7.55 20.62
N PRO A 398 13.20 -7.06 21.02
CA PRO A 398 13.91 -5.97 20.33
C PRO A 398 14.00 -6.13 18.82
N GLN A 399 14.18 -7.35 18.34
CA GLN A 399 14.27 -7.64 16.93
C GLN A 399 12.94 -7.38 16.21
N LEU A 400 11.79 -7.60 16.85
CA LEU A 400 10.48 -7.32 16.27
C LEU A 400 10.22 -5.81 16.21
N VAL A 401 10.54 -5.07 17.28
CA VAL A 401 10.44 -3.60 17.24
C VAL A 401 11.36 -3.04 16.17
N ASN A 402 12.59 -3.54 16.05
CA ASN A 402 13.52 -3.14 14.99
C ASN A 402 13.04 -3.53 13.58
N LEU A 403 12.24 -4.60 13.45
CA LEU A 403 11.60 -4.96 12.19
C LEU A 403 10.40 -4.05 11.89
N GLY A 404 9.76 -3.51 12.91
CA GLY A 404 8.45 -2.90 12.81
C GLY A 404 7.37 -3.98 12.90
N LEU A 405 6.37 -3.78 13.75
CA LEU A 405 5.22 -4.69 13.86
C LEU A 405 3.93 -3.91 14.04
N ILE A 406 2.83 -4.54 13.61
CA ILE A 406 1.49 -4.03 13.89
C ILE A 406 1.05 -4.57 15.24
N VAL A 407 0.52 -3.68 16.07
CA VAL A 407 -0.12 -4.01 17.35
C VAL A 407 -1.58 -3.55 17.32
N GLU A 408 -2.48 -4.39 17.82
CA GLU A 408 -3.92 -4.12 17.92
C GLU A 408 -4.26 -3.77 19.36
N VAL A 409 -4.76 -2.56 19.62
CA VAL A 409 -5.06 -2.11 20.98
C VAL A 409 -6.43 -2.62 21.43
N ARG A 410 -6.47 -3.43 22.49
CA ARG A 410 -7.64 -4.24 22.86
C ARG A 410 -8.92 -3.45 23.15
N ASP A 411 -8.76 -2.32 23.83
CA ASP A 411 -9.87 -1.53 24.36
C ASP A 411 -10.26 -0.36 23.46
N LEU A 412 -9.70 -0.30 22.24
CA LEU A 412 -9.99 0.76 21.27
C LEU A 412 -10.67 0.16 20.04
N ASP A 413 -11.92 0.57 19.81
CA ASP A 413 -12.67 0.26 18.59
C ASP A 413 -11.93 0.82 17.38
N GLY A 414 -11.85 0.06 16.28
CA GLY A 414 -11.12 0.49 15.09
C GLY A 414 -11.78 1.66 14.35
N GLU A 415 -13.06 1.93 14.56
CA GLU A 415 -13.69 3.16 14.08
C GLU A 415 -13.32 4.34 15.00
N PRO A 416 -12.88 5.49 14.45
CA PRO A 416 -12.58 6.67 15.25
C PRO A 416 -13.79 7.17 16.02
N LEU A 417 -13.59 7.50 17.30
CA LEU A 417 -14.64 8.09 18.12
C LEU A 417 -14.87 9.56 17.70
N ILE A 418 -16.07 9.86 17.21
CA ILE A 418 -16.48 11.20 16.81
C ILE A 418 -17.43 11.77 17.87
N VAL A 419 -17.06 12.89 18.48
CA VAL A 419 -17.91 13.63 19.43
C VAL A 419 -18.21 15.00 18.86
N GLY A 420 -19.46 15.21 18.44
CA GLY A 420 -19.83 16.39 17.64
C GLY A 420 -19.26 16.27 16.22
N ASP A 421 -18.37 17.19 15.86
CA ASP A 421 -17.68 17.24 14.55
C ASP A 421 -16.15 17.05 14.68
N VAL A 422 -15.69 16.52 15.82
CA VAL A 422 -14.27 16.36 16.15
C VAL A 422 -13.99 14.89 16.44
N ILE A 423 -12.97 14.35 15.79
CA ILE A 423 -12.41 13.04 16.15
C ILE A 423 -11.63 13.23 17.44
N GLU A 424 -11.98 12.45 18.45
CA GLU A 424 -11.27 12.46 19.72
C GLU A 424 -9.99 11.63 19.64
N ASP A 425 -8.95 12.09 20.32
CA ASP A 425 -7.74 11.28 20.53
C ASP A 425 -8.12 10.00 21.29
N PRO A 426 -7.89 8.81 20.71
CA PRO A 426 -8.30 7.55 21.32
C PRO A 426 -7.43 7.17 22.52
N LEU A 427 -6.17 7.63 22.57
CA LEU A 427 -5.21 7.27 23.61
C LEU A 427 -5.31 8.17 24.85
N LYS A 428 -6.46 8.20 25.54
CA LYS A 428 -6.69 9.11 26.69
C LYS A 428 -6.05 8.69 28.01
N GLY A 429 -5.93 7.39 28.27
CA GLY A 429 -5.22 6.80 29.40
C GLY A 429 -3.72 6.62 29.17
N GLU A 430 -3.03 6.13 30.19
CA GLU A 430 -1.57 5.90 30.19
C GLU A 430 -1.18 4.46 29.83
N ASN A 431 -2.03 3.47 30.10
CA ASN A 431 -1.71 2.06 29.95
C ASN A 431 -2.74 1.34 29.08
N TYR A 432 -2.27 0.57 28.11
CA TYR A 432 -3.12 -0.22 27.21
C TYR A 432 -2.60 -1.64 27.07
N ALA A 433 -3.51 -2.60 26.96
CA ALA A 433 -3.17 -3.93 26.49
C ALA A 433 -3.26 -3.97 24.95
N ALA A 434 -2.29 -4.63 24.31
CA ALA A 434 -2.30 -4.82 22.87
C ALA A 434 -1.98 -6.27 22.49
N ASP A 435 -2.56 -6.71 21.39
CA ASP A 435 -2.32 -8.00 20.76
C ASP A 435 -1.39 -7.83 19.54
N TYR A 436 -0.54 -8.82 19.28
CA TYR A 436 0.38 -8.78 18.13
C TYR A 436 0.80 -10.18 17.68
N ARG A 437 1.47 -10.24 16.53
CA ARG A 437 2.08 -11.47 16.00
C ARG A 437 3.57 -11.50 16.33
N GLY A 438 3.94 -12.41 17.23
CA GLY A 438 5.29 -12.60 17.71
C GLY A 438 6.16 -13.47 16.78
N LYS A 439 7.22 -14.04 17.35
CA LYS A 439 8.11 -14.97 16.65
C LYS A 439 7.31 -16.16 16.11
N GLU A 440 7.64 -16.62 14.90
CA GLU A 440 6.92 -17.72 14.22
C GLU A 440 5.42 -17.43 14.06
N TYR A 441 5.03 -16.16 14.03
CA TYR A 441 3.65 -15.68 13.88
C TYR A 441 2.71 -16.10 15.04
N ALA A 442 3.28 -16.44 16.20
CA ALA A 442 2.51 -16.77 17.39
C ALA A 442 1.64 -15.58 17.84
N ALA A 443 0.39 -15.86 18.25
CA ALA A 443 -0.45 -14.84 18.88
C ALA A 443 0.13 -14.49 20.25
N SER A 444 0.42 -13.21 20.46
CA SER A 444 1.06 -12.68 21.66
C SER A 444 0.34 -11.42 22.13
N SER A 445 0.61 -11.01 23.37
CA SER A 445 0.07 -9.77 23.93
C SER A 445 1.11 -9.03 24.75
N THR A 446 0.98 -7.70 24.81
CA THR A 446 1.90 -6.81 25.52
C THR A 446 1.13 -5.69 26.23
N SER A 447 1.84 -4.92 27.05
CA SER A 447 1.38 -3.69 27.67
C SER A 447 2.11 -2.50 27.04
N LEU A 448 1.35 -1.50 26.62
CA LEU A 448 1.83 -0.24 26.06
C LEU A 448 1.66 0.86 27.11
N VAL A 449 2.76 1.48 27.52
CA VAL A 449 2.74 2.63 28.43
C VAL A 449 2.98 3.89 27.62
N ILE A 450 1.96 4.73 27.49
CA ILE A 450 2.00 5.97 26.71
C ILE A 450 2.85 7.00 27.45
N GLY A 451 3.89 7.51 26.78
CA GLY A 451 4.73 8.59 27.28
C GLY A 451 4.31 9.92 26.69
N ASP A 452 4.90 10.26 25.55
CA ASP A 452 4.68 11.55 24.88
C ASP A 452 3.82 11.41 23.64
N LYS A 453 2.75 12.19 23.55
CA LYS A 453 1.96 12.34 22.32
C LYS A 453 2.61 13.37 21.42
N ILE A 454 3.45 12.89 20.50
CA ILE A 454 4.26 13.74 19.62
C ILE A 454 3.35 14.55 18.68
N HIS A 455 2.34 13.89 18.12
CA HIS A 455 1.39 14.54 17.23
C HIS A 455 0.05 13.82 17.19
N PHE A 456 -1.02 14.60 17.05
CA PHE A 456 -2.37 14.13 16.74
C PHE A 456 -3.01 15.15 15.78
N ASP A 457 -3.49 14.68 14.64
CA ASP A 457 -4.29 15.47 13.70
C ASP A 457 -5.40 14.62 13.09
N ALA A 458 -6.61 15.17 13.10
CA ALA A 458 -7.74 14.64 12.33
C ALA A 458 -8.17 15.57 11.20
N SER A 459 -7.68 16.82 11.18
CA SER A 459 -8.20 17.86 10.30
C SER A 459 -7.53 17.86 8.94
N HIS A 460 -6.19 17.74 8.91
CA HIS A 460 -5.40 17.74 7.69
C HIS A 460 -5.58 16.42 6.93
N LEU A 461 -5.60 15.29 7.65
CA LEU A 461 -5.82 13.98 7.05
C LEU A 461 -7.15 13.95 6.27
N ASN A 462 -8.24 14.38 6.91
CA ASN A 462 -9.59 14.32 6.33
C ASN A 462 -9.95 15.44 5.36
N GLY A 463 -9.13 16.49 5.28
CA GLY A 463 -9.34 17.58 4.33
C GLY A 463 -10.42 18.59 4.72
N THR A 464 -10.75 18.74 6.01
CA THR A 464 -11.65 19.82 6.44
C THR A 464 -11.01 21.18 6.17
N ALA A 465 -11.65 21.95 5.29
CA ALA A 465 -11.16 23.21 4.74
C ALA A 465 -10.74 24.21 5.82
N GLU A 466 -9.67 24.97 5.55
CA GLU A 466 -9.52 26.31 6.13
C GLU A 466 -10.88 27.03 6.05
N PRO A 467 -11.36 27.65 7.14
CA PRO A 467 -12.64 28.32 7.11
C PRO A 467 -12.58 29.41 6.03
N LYS A 468 -13.33 29.20 4.93
CA LYS A 468 -13.48 30.22 3.89
C LYS A 468 -13.85 31.52 4.58
N LYS A 469 -12.94 32.50 4.56
CA LYS A 469 -13.18 33.85 5.06
C LYS A 469 -14.53 34.31 4.55
N SER A 470 -15.50 34.44 5.47
CA SER A 470 -16.82 34.92 5.11
C SER A 470 -16.66 36.29 4.44
N LYS A 471 -17.04 36.40 3.17
CA LYS A 471 -17.23 37.71 2.53
C LYS A 471 -18.48 38.34 3.12
N LYS A 472 -18.39 38.86 4.35
CA LYS A 472 -19.32 39.86 4.85
C LYS A 472 -18.97 41.20 4.21
N GLY A 473 -19.88 41.69 3.37
CA GLY A 473 -20.05 43.10 3.10
C GLY A 473 -19.46 43.59 1.77
N LYS A 474 -20.32 43.69 0.75
CA LYS A 474 -20.57 44.93 -0.03
C LYS A 474 -21.56 44.65 -1.16
N HIS A 475 -22.83 44.97 -0.88
CA HIS A 475 -23.70 45.84 -1.69
C HIS A 475 -25.18 45.48 -1.51
N ALA A 476 -25.80 46.10 -0.49
CA ALA A 476 -27.18 46.53 -0.61
C ALA A 476 -27.17 47.96 -1.15
N LYS A 477 -27.74 48.20 -2.34
CA LYS A 477 -28.51 49.41 -2.66
C LYS A 477 -29.18 49.30 -4.03
N ARG A 478 -30.52 49.41 -3.97
CA ARG A 478 -31.43 50.03 -4.96
C ARG A 478 -31.65 49.30 -6.29
N HIS A 479 -32.86 48.78 -6.48
CA HIS A 479 -33.78 49.37 -7.46
C HIS A 479 -35.25 48.99 -7.14
N LYS A 480 -36.01 49.99 -6.66
CA LYS A 480 -37.47 50.02 -6.73
C LYS A 480 -37.85 51.00 -7.84
N GLY A 481 -38.75 50.57 -8.73
CA GLY A 481 -39.67 51.42 -9.47
C GLY A 481 -39.18 51.96 -10.81
N LYS A 482 -39.81 51.51 -11.90
CA LYS A 482 -40.81 52.30 -12.65
C LYS A 482 -41.32 51.50 -13.86
N HIS A 483 -42.60 51.15 -13.84
CA HIS A 483 -43.40 51.06 -15.06
C HIS A 483 -43.72 52.48 -15.52
N ASN A 484 -43.44 52.82 -16.78
CA ASN A 484 -44.40 53.53 -17.61
C ASN A 484 -44.12 53.39 -19.12
N ARG A 485 -45.23 53.38 -19.88
CA ARG A 485 -45.42 53.07 -21.29
C ARG A 485 -44.87 54.12 -22.27
N ASN A 486 -44.54 53.69 -23.50
CA ASN A 486 -45.04 54.17 -24.81
C ASN A 486 -44.23 53.53 -25.95
N HIS A 487 -44.78 52.68 -26.82
CA HIS A 487 -45.59 52.90 -28.04
C HIS A 487 -44.82 53.24 -29.32
N HIS A 488 -45.12 52.44 -30.36
CA HIS A 488 -44.85 52.58 -31.81
C HIS A 488 -43.41 52.27 -32.27
N GLY A 489 -43.14 51.46 -33.30
CA GLY A 489 -43.96 50.73 -34.25
C GLY A 489 -43.09 50.15 -35.39
N LYS A 490 -43.59 49.09 -36.02
CA LYS A 490 -43.38 48.67 -37.44
C LYS A 490 -41.94 48.59 -38.00
N HIS A 491 -41.50 47.38 -38.37
CA HIS A 491 -41.64 46.74 -39.70
C HIS A 491 -40.48 45.75 -39.97
N ARG A 492 -40.86 44.56 -40.48
CA ARG A 492 -40.21 43.72 -41.54
C ARG A 492 -38.67 43.71 -41.60
N ARG A 493 -38.00 42.56 -41.61
CA ARG A 493 -38.26 41.34 -42.39
C ARG A 493 -37.54 40.17 -41.74
#